data_AF-A0A1V5RJI2-F1
#
_entry.id   AF-A0A1V5RJI2-F1
#
_cell.length_a   1.000
_cell.length_b   1.000
_cell.length_c   1.000
_cell.angle_alpha   90.00
_cell.angle_beta   90.00
_cell.angle_gamma   90.00
#
_symmetry.space_group_name_H-M   'P 1'
#
loop_
_entity.id
_entity.type
_entity.pdbx_description
1 polymer ?
#
loop_
_entity_poly.entity_id
_entity_poly.type
_entity_poly.pdbx_seq_one_letter_code
_entity_poly.pdbx_strand_id
1 'polypeptide(L)'
;MAKKALKALEDGKIVFHPKHWENTYTHWLENIHDWCISRQLWWGHRLPVWECEACSHLIVSREDPTECPKCKKTDLVQESDVLDTWFSSWLWPFSTLGWPEETADLKRFFPTDSLTTGYDIIFFWVARMIMASLEFLDEVPFKDIYITGLVRDKQGRKMSKSLGNGIDPLEVIDQYGADAMNFTLSYMATQGQDILIDMDTFRLGSRFANKVWNAARFVLLNIGGVTLQNIEEIKLNTIDKWIYHRFNQTVRKVHAAMNLFKFNEGSQAVYDFFWNDFCDWYLEAAKEGMYSREEEAKNRQISLLLDLLERSMALMHPYLSFITEEIYSKLPNKKGLLINHPYPEYDEALVFPEEHTVFTRLQEAVTSIRAVRSELQIPLDRKVRVAIQSDDSFIGASFFKAHERLLALFTNALSVEVDREVEIHGALPVAGNGYQSFVFVSDAIDVEKEISKLEGEIEKTKKNLEGTLKKLANEGFLRNAKEEAIAKEQAKRVEFEEKLQKSEQHIALLKTLV
;
A
#
# COMPACT_ATOMS: atom_id res chain seq x y z
N MET A 1 20.36 6.81 34.95
CA MET A 1 20.02 6.76 33.51
C MET A 1 18.54 6.42 33.27
N ALA A 2 18.05 5.23 33.61
CA ALA A 2 16.67 4.80 33.30
C ALA A 2 15.55 5.78 33.72
N LYS A 3 15.64 6.38 34.92
CA LYS A 3 14.68 7.40 35.39
C LYS A 3 14.61 8.64 34.48
N LYS A 4 15.73 9.10 33.91
CA LYS A 4 15.75 10.21 32.95
C LYS A 4 15.00 9.82 31.66
N ALA A 5 15.21 8.59 31.20
CA ALA A 5 14.61 8.05 30.00
C ALA A 5 13.09 7.81 30.12
N LEU A 6 12.61 7.39 31.30
CA LEU A 6 11.16 7.32 31.61
C LEU A 6 10.54 8.72 31.63
N LYS A 7 11.19 9.67 32.31
CA LYS A 7 10.72 11.06 32.35
C LYS A 7 10.62 11.70 30.97
N ALA A 8 11.56 11.41 30.07
CA ALA A 8 11.49 11.91 28.69
C ALA A 8 10.24 11.43 27.94
N LEU A 9 9.78 10.21 28.21
CA LEU A 9 8.51 9.69 27.68
C LEU A 9 7.31 10.39 28.34
N GLU A 10 7.31 10.51 29.67
CA GLU A 10 6.24 11.18 30.43
C GLU A 10 6.05 12.65 30.01
N ASP A 11 7.17 13.35 29.77
CA ASP A 11 7.19 14.76 29.32
C ASP A 11 6.84 14.90 27.83
N GLY A 12 6.63 13.80 27.10
CA GLY A 12 6.30 13.81 25.67
C GLY A 12 7.46 14.23 24.76
N LYS A 13 8.71 14.15 25.23
CA LYS A 13 9.92 14.46 24.44
C LYS A 13 10.22 13.38 23.40
N ILE A 14 9.79 12.15 23.69
CA ILE A 14 9.82 11.02 22.75
C ILE A 14 8.42 10.46 22.57
N VAL A 15 8.11 9.99 21.36
CA VAL A 15 6.81 9.42 21.02
C VAL A 15 7.00 8.11 20.26
N PHE A 16 6.35 7.03 20.68
CA PHE A 16 6.39 5.76 19.95
C PHE A 16 5.24 5.66 18.94
N HIS A 17 5.56 5.13 17.77
CA HIS A 17 4.63 4.82 16.70
C HIS A 17 4.75 3.33 16.36
N PRO A 18 3.77 2.47 16.70
CA PRO A 18 2.54 2.78 17.42
C PRO A 18 2.73 2.96 18.94
N LYS A 19 1.82 3.70 19.57
CA LYS A 19 1.90 4.05 21.01
C LYS A 19 1.93 2.89 21.99
N HIS A 20 1.44 1.70 21.63
CA HIS A 20 1.40 0.58 22.58
C HIS A 20 2.80 0.12 23.02
N TRP A 21 3.85 0.40 22.24
CA TRP A 21 5.24 0.10 22.60
C TRP A 21 5.76 0.93 23.78
N GLU A 22 5.10 2.03 24.13
CA GLU A 22 5.39 2.79 25.35
C GLU A 22 5.27 1.90 26.59
N ASN A 23 4.26 1.03 26.64
CA ASN A 23 4.06 0.11 27.77
C ASN A 23 5.23 -0.88 27.90
N THR A 24 5.68 -1.43 26.77
CA THR A 24 6.81 -2.36 26.71
C THR A 24 8.11 -1.68 27.15
N TYR A 25 8.36 -0.47 26.64
CA TYR A 25 9.52 0.35 27.01
C TYR A 25 9.51 0.72 28.50
N THR A 26 8.39 1.20 29.02
CA THR A 26 8.23 1.59 30.43
C THR A 26 8.46 0.41 31.35
N HIS A 27 7.79 -0.72 31.08
CA HIS A 27 7.92 -1.93 31.89
C HIS A 27 9.38 -2.40 31.98
N TRP A 28 10.13 -2.33 30.89
CA TRP A 28 11.54 -2.73 30.89
C TRP A 28 12.41 -1.78 31.70
N LEU A 29 12.22 -0.46 31.57
CA LEU A 29 13.01 0.53 32.31
C LEU A 29 12.70 0.55 33.81
N GLU A 30 11.48 0.23 34.22
CA GLU A 30 11.11 0.10 35.63
C GLU A 30 11.79 -1.10 36.32
N ASN A 31 12.11 -2.15 35.55
CA ASN A 31 12.67 -3.41 36.05
C ASN A 31 14.12 -3.65 35.61
N ILE A 32 14.81 -2.62 35.11
CA ILE A 32 16.18 -2.74 34.61
C ILE A 32 17.17 -3.03 35.75
N HIS A 33 18.15 -3.88 35.48
CA HIS A 33 19.27 -4.19 36.38
C HIS A 33 20.59 -3.64 35.83
N ASP A 34 21.61 -3.64 36.69
CA ASP A 34 22.97 -3.27 36.30
C ASP A 34 23.44 -4.12 35.10
N TRP A 35 23.93 -3.43 34.09
CA TRP A 35 24.36 -4.04 32.86
C TRP A 35 25.82 -4.48 32.98
N CYS A 36 26.07 -5.77 32.90
CA CYS A 36 27.42 -6.29 32.70
C CYS A 36 27.90 -5.92 31.29
N ILE A 37 28.83 -4.95 31.21
CA ILE A 37 29.37 -4.41 29.95
C ILE A 37 30.62 -5.14 29.45
N SER A 38 31.29 -5.95 30.28
CA SER A 38 32.48 -6.69 29.86
C SER A 38 32.14 -8.02 29.21
N ARG A 39 32.95 -8.44 28.24
CA ARG A 39 32.79 -9.69 27.47
C ARG A 39 34.15 -10.33 27.25
N GLN A 40 34.24 -11.64 27.49
CA GLN A 40 35.40 -12.46 27.18
C GLN A 40 35.36 -12.89 25.70
N LEU A 41 35.41 -11.91 24.80
CA LEU A 41 35.38 -12.09 23.35
C LEU A 41 36.61 -11.46 22.71
N TRP A 42 36.96 -11.91 21.52
CA TRP A 42 38.08 -11.34 20.76
C TRP A 42 37.67 -10.09 19.96
N TRP A 43 36.38 -9.97 19.63
CA TRP A 43 35.85 -8.88 18.83
C TRP A 43 35.09 -7.89 19.71
N GLY A 44 35.59 -6.66 19.78
CA GLY A 44 34.98 -5.55 20.52
C GLY A 44 36.02 -4.50 20.88
N HIS A 45 35.57 -3.39 21.46
CA HIS A 45 36.47 -2.34 21.95
C HIS A 45 37.06 -2.78 23.29
N ARG A 46 38.38 -2.83 23.43
CA ARG A 46 39.03 -3.20 24.71
C ARG A 46 38.66 -2.21 25.81
N LEU A 47 38.47 -2.72 27.02
CA LEU A 47 38.21 -1.86 28.16
C LEU A 47 39.45 -0.97 28.41
N PRO A 48 39.27 0.35 28.62
CA PRO A 48 40.36 1.27 28.95
C PRO A 48 40.72 1.15 30.44
N VAL A 49 41.04 -0.07 30.87
CA VAL A 49 41.38 -0.44 32.25
C VAL A 49 42.71 -1.17 32.25
N TRP A 50 43.62 -0.80 33.14
CA TRP A 50 44.91 -1.44 33.35
C TRP A 50 45.06 -1.85 34.81
N GLU A 51 45.70 -2.97 35.07
CA GLU A 51 46.16 -3.37 36.40
C GLU A 51 47.68 -3.20 36.50
N CYS A 52 48.14 -2.58 37.58
CA CYS A 52 49.56 -2.53 37.91
C CYS A 52 49.99 -3.85 38.56
N GLU A 53 50.83 -4.66 37.90
CA GLU A 53 51.26 -5.98 38.41
C GLU A 53 52.03 -5.87 39.74
N ALA A 54 52.71 -4.74 39.96
CA ALA A 54 53.51 -4.56 41.17
C ALA A 54 52.70 -4.22 42.44
N CYS A 55 51.47 -3.73 42.33
CA CYS A 55 50.67 -3.33 43.49
C CYS A 55 49.16 -3.53 43.35
N SER A 56 48.72 -4.23 42.30
CA SER A 56 47.32 -4.52 41.94
C SER A 56 46.40 -3.30 41.92
N HIS A 57 46.93 -2.14 41.53
CA HIS A 57 46.13 -0.92 41.40
C HIS A 57 45.45 -0.90 40.03
N LEU A 58 44.13 -0.77 40.02
CA LEU A 58 43.34 -0.57 38.81
C LEU A 58 43.41 0.88 38.35
N ILE A 59 43.67 1.08 37.06
CA ILE A 59 43.84 2.36 36.40
C ILE A 59 42.81 2.42 35.27
N VAL A 60 41.96 3.45 35.26
CA VAL A 60 41.00 3.70 34.18
C VAL A 60 41.39 5.01 33.52
N SER A 61 41.70 5.00 32.23
CA SER A 61 42.27 6.16 31.55
C SER A 61 41.85 6.23 30.08
N ARG A 62 41.63 7.44 29.56
CA ARG A 62 41.36 7.66 28.13
C ARG A 62 42.62 7.50 27.27
N GLU A 63 43.77 7.82 27.85
CA GLU A 63 45.09 7.68 27.23
C GLU A 63 45.84 6.52 27.88
N ASP A 64 46.64 5.81 27.10
CA ASP A 64 47.42 4.67 27.59
C ASP A 64 48.38 5.13 28.71
N PRO A 65 48.20 4.65 29.95
CA PRO A 65 49.06 5.02 31.06
C PRO A 65 50.45 4.43 30.86
N THR A 66 51.49 5.22 31.14
CA THR A 66 52.90 4.79 31.05
C THR A 66 53.47 4.39 32.42
N GLU A 67 52.85 4.84 33.51
CA GLU A 67 53.22 4.49 34.89
C GLU A 67 52.01 4.37 35.81
N CYS A 68 52.14 3.56 36.85
CA CYS A 68 51.13 3.43 37.89
C CYS A 68 51.05 4.72 38.73
N PRO A 69 49.87 5.37 38.85
CA PRO A 69 49.73 6.60 39.61
C PRO A 69 50.01 6.43 41.10
N LYS A 70 49.93 5.20 41.61
CA LYS A 70 50.13 4.86 43.04
C LYS A 70 51.58 4.51 43.38
N CYS A 71 52.23 3.63 42.62
CA CYS A 71 53.56 3.12 42.95
C CYS A 71 54.68 3.53 41.99
N LYS A 72 54.34 4.29 40.92
CA LYS A 72 55.29 4.81 39.93
C LYS A 72 56.08 3.76 39.12
N LYS A 73 55.66 2.49 39.19
CA LYS A 73 56.20 1.42 38.34
C LYS A 73 55.48 1.38 36.99
N THR A 74 56.15 0.82 35.99
CA THR A 74 55.70 0.77 34.59
C THR A 74 55.10 -0.59 34.19
N ASP A 75 55.06 -1.55 35.11
CA ASP A 75 54.52 -2.89 34.88
C ASP A 75 52.98 -2.84 34.90
N LEU A 76 52.40 -2.43 33.78
CA LEU A 76 50.96 -2.26 33.58
C LEU A 76 50.44 -3.24 32.54
N VAL A 77 49.36 -3.95 32.88
CA VAL A 77 48.68 -4.88 31.96
C VAL A 77 47.27 -4.36 31.71
N GLN A 78 46.94 -4.09 30.45
CA GLN A 78 45.58 -3.71 30.06
C GLN A 78 44.64 -4.91 30.14
N GLU A 79 43.43 -4.69 30.64
CA GLU A 79 42.34 -5.66 30.64
C GLU A 79 42.12 -6.27 29.25
N SER A 80 41.98 -7.59 29.22
CA SER A 80 41.78 -8.40 28.02
C SER A 80 40.33 -8.44 27.57
N ASP A 81 39.38 -8.19 28.47
CA ASP A 81 37.95 -8.09 28.14
C ASP A 81 37.67 -6.96 27.12
N VAL A 82 36.62 -7.18 26.33
CA VAL A 82 36.06 -6.19 25.42
C VAL A 82 34.68 -5.72 25.88
N LEU A 83 34.26 -4.55 25.41
CA LEU A 83 32.94 -4.00 25.66
C LEU A 83 31.87 -4.76 24.84
N ASP A 84 30.71 -4.95 25.46
CA ASP A 84 29.49 -5.43 24.80
C ASP A 84 29.18 -4.58 23.54
N THR A 85 28.81 -5.22 22.43
CA THR A 85 28.46 -4.52 21.18
C THR A 85 27.37 -3.47 21.40
N TRP A 86 26.41 -3.72 22.29
CA TRP A 86 25.38 -2.73 22.59
C TRP A 86 25.93 -1.47 23.29
N PHE A 87 27.13 -1.53 23.88
CA PHE A 87 27.82 -0.40 24.53
C PHE A 87 28.52 0.53 23.53
N SER A 88 28.79 0.08 22.31
CA SER A 88 29.12 1.02 21.23
C SER A 88 27.84 1.50 20.53
N SER A 89 26.90 0.59 20.23
CA SER A 89 25.67 0.91 19.48
C SER A 89 24.76 1.93 20.15
N TRP A 90 24.74 2.01 21.49
CA TRP A 90 23.94 3.01 22.20
C TRP A 90 24.46 4.45 22.06
N LEU A 91 25.69 4.65 21.56
CA LEU A 91 26.26 5.97 21.28
C LEU A 91 25.94 6.47 19.86
N TRP A 92 25.33 5.62 19.04
CA TRP A 92 25.10 5.87 17.60
C TRP A 92 24.53 7.25 17.25
N PRO A 93 23.51 7.79 17.96
CA PRO A 93 22.85 9.04 17.55
C PRO A 93 23.76 10.27 17.53
N PHE A 94 24.87 10.23 18.27
CA PHE A 94 25.77 11.37 18.41
C PHE A 94 27.23 11.02 18.05
N SER A 95 27.67 9.78 18.24
CA SER A 95 29.03 9.37 17.86
C SER A 95 29.25 9.39 16.35
N THR A 96 28.20 9.10 15.56
CA THR A 96 28.23 9.21 14.09
C THR A 96 28.35 10.64 13.60
N LEU A 97 27.98 11.60 14.43
CA LEU A 97 28.07 13.03 14.17
C LEU A 97 29.38 13.63 14.70
N GLY A 98 30.32 12.81 15.16
CA GLY A 98 31.65 13.24 15.60
C GLY A 98 31.78 13.56 17.09
N TRP A 99 30.79 13.23 17.92
CA TRP A 99 30.97 13.19 19.37
C TRP A 99 32.11 12.22 19.73
N PRO A 100 33.02 12.56 20.68
CA PRO A 100 32.89 13.60 21.71
C PRO A 100 33.25 15.02 21.30
N GLU A 101 33.64 15.28 20.06
CA GLU A 101 33.96 16.63 19.59
C GLU A 101 32.68 17.44 19.29
N GLU A 102 32.76 18.76 19.44
CA GLU A 102 31.67 19.70 19.12
C GLU A 102 31.64 20.03 17.62
N THR A 103 31.28 19.05 16.80
CA THR A 103 31.26 19.23 15.35
C THR A 103 30.05 20.05 14.87
N ALA A 104 30.15 20.58 13.65
CA ALA A 104 29.03 21.24 12.98
C ALA A 104 27.86 20.29 12.72
N ASP A 105 28.14 19.02 12.42
CA ASP A 105 27.12 18.00 12.17
C ASP A 105 26.35 17.64 13.43
N LEU A 106 27.05 17.48 14.56
CA LEU A 106 26.41 17.27 15.86
C LEU A 106 25.47 18.42 16.19
N LYS A 107 25.91 19.66 16.00
CA LYS A 107 25.06 20.85 16.24
C LYS A 107 23.85 20.94 15.30
N ARG A 108 23.98 20.44 14.08
CA ARG A 108 22.96 20.60 13.03
C ARG A 108 21.92 19.49 13.03
N PHE A 109 22.34 18.25 13.27
CA PHE A 109 21.53 17.06 13.03
C PHE A 109 21.14 16.31 14.31
N PHE A 110 21.61 16.74 15.47
CA PHE A 110 21.17 16.23 16.76
C PHE A 110 20.31 17.28 17.50
N PRO A 111 19.14 16.91 18.05
CA PRO A 111 18.53 15.58 18.00
C PRO A 111 17.99 15.21 16.61
N THR A 112 18.02 13.92 16.27
CA THR A 112 17.46 13.40 15.01
C THR A 112 15.93 13.46 15.02
N ASP A 113 15.26 13.66 13.88
CA ASP A 113 13.79 13.71 13.87
C ASP A 113 13.14 12.38 14.25
N SER A 114 13.57 11.28 13.63
CA SER A 114 12.96 9.96 13.86
C SER A 114 13.96 8.79 13.84
N LEU A 115 13.62 7.73 14.58
CA LEU A 115 14.28 6.43 14.54
C LEU A 115 13.29 5.38 14.01
N THR A 116 13.71 4.58 13.02
CA THR A 116 12.95 3.42 12.51
C THR A 116 13.67 2.12 12.86
N THR A 117 12.98 1.18 13.53
CA THR A 117 13.55 -0.13 13.88
C THR A 117 12.47 -1.18 14.18
N GLY A 118 12.82 -2.47 14.20
CA GLY A 118 11.97 -3.55 14.70
C GLY A 118 11.86 -3.55 16.24
N TYR A 119 10.77 -4.14 16.75
CA TYR A 119 10.52 -4.21 18.20
C TYR A 119 11.50 -5.09 18.98
N ASP A 120 12.20 -6.01 18.31
CA ASP A 120 13.09 -6.98 18.94
C ASP A 120 14.34 -6.35 19.56
N ILE A 121 14.62 -5.07 19.25
CA ILE A 121 15.76 -4.32 19.79
C ILE A 121 15.37 -3.03 20.52
N ILE A 122 14.10 -2.86 20.93
CA ILE A 122 13.67 -1.72 21.77
C ILE A 122 14.55 -1.59 23.02
N PHE A 123 14.77 -2.71 23.72
CA PHE A 123 15.53 -2.71 24.97
C PHE A 123 17.04 -2.63 24.76
N PHE A 124 17.52 -3.36 23.74
CA PHE A 124 18.94 -3.47 23.49
C PHE A 124 19.52 -2.22 22.82
N TRP A 125 18.70 -1.45 22.11
CA TRP A 125 19.18 -0.32 21.32
C TRP A 125 18.43 0.97 21.62
N VAL A 126 17.12 1.02 21.37
CA VAL A 126 16.32 2.26 21.51
C VAL A 126 16.44 2.86 22.91
N ALA A 127 16.13 2.06 23.93
CA ALA A 127 16.20 2.50 25.31
C ALA A 127 17.63 2.86 25.75
N ARG A 128 18.62 2.13 25.26
CA ARG A 128 20.03 2.42 25.56
C ARG A 128 20.47 3.74 24.93
N MET A 129 20.10 4.02 23.68
CA MET A 129 20.39 5.28 23.00
C MET A 129 19.78 6.47 23.75
N ILE A 130 18.52 6.35 24.18
CA ILE A 130 17.84 7.40 24.97
C ILE A 130 18.57 7.63 26.29
N MET A 131 18.92 6.55 27.00
CA MET A 131 19.66 6.64 28.25
C MET A 131 21.03 7.31 28.08
N ALA A 132 21.82 6.90 27.08
CA ALA A 132 23.16 7.44 26.84
C ALA A 132 23.11 8.93 26.45
N SER A 133 22.19 9.27 25.54
CA SER A 133 22.00 10.64 25.07
C SER A 133 21.62 11.58 26.20
N LEU A 134 20.65 11.21 27.05
CA LEU A 134 20.26 12.00 28.22
C LEU A 134 21.31 12.03 29.33
N GLU A 135 22.28 11.12 29.31
CA GLU A 135 23.38 11.13 30.29
C GLU A 135 24.54 12.00 29.84
N PHE A 136 24.90 11.94 28.56
CA PHE A 136 26.08 12.63 28.04
C PHE A 136 25.78 14.01 27.43
N LEU A 137 24.54 14.25 26.98
CA LEU A 137 24.16 15.46 26.25
C LEU A 137 22.90 16.15 26.83
N ASP A 138 22.28 15.58 27.86
CA ASP A 138 21.04 16.07 28.49
C ASP A 138 19.87 16.34 27.50
N GLU A 139 19.90 15.70 26.34
CA GLU A 139 18.89 15.80 25.28
C GLU A 139 18.52 14.41 24.74
N VAL A 140 17.28 14.24 24.27
CA VAL A 140 16.81 12.98 23.66
C VAL A 140 17.47 12.78 22.29
N PRO A 141 17.78 11.55 21.88
CA PRO A 141 18.48 11.32 20.62
C PRO A 141 17.59 11.45 19.38
N PHE A 142 16.29 11.23 19.57
CA PHE A 142 15.28 11.33 18.53
C PHE A 142 13.91 11.61 19.14
N LYS A 143 13.05 12.29 18.40
CA LYS A 143 11.69 12.63 18.85
C LYS A 143 10.69 11.52 18.55
N ASP A 144 10.62 11.06 17.30
CA ASP A 144 9.65 10.05 16.87
C ASP A 144 10.30 8.67 16.73
N ILE A 145 9.72 7.65 17.35
CA ILE A 145 10.25 6.27 17.38
C ILE A 145 9.27 5.37 16.63
N TYR A 146 9.54 5.12 15.37
CA TYR A 146 8.74 4.21 14.57
C TYR A 146 9.20 2.77 14.72
N ILE A 147 8.34 1.95 15.31
CA ILE A 147 8.57 0.52 15.53
C ILE A 147 7.85 -0.27 14.44
N THR A 148 8.63 -0.90 13.55
CA THR A 148 8.11 -1.78 12.51
C THR A 148 7.74 -3.15 13.09
N GLY A 149 6.86 -3.86 12.39
CA GLY A 149 6.77 -5.31 12.52
C GLY A 149 8.03 -6.00 11.99
N LEU A 150 8.12 -7.30 12.22
CA LEU A 150 9.14 -8.17 11.63
C LEU A 150 8.60 -8.86 10.38
N VAL A 151 9.49 -9.12 9.43
CA VAL A 151 9.18 -9.95 8.27
C VAL A 151 9.27 -11.42 8.67
N ARG A 152 8.23 -12.18 8.32
CA ARG A 152 8.05 -13.59 8.68
C ARG A 152 7.60 -14.41 7.48
N ASP A 153 7.82 -15.71 7.55
CA ASP A 153 7.24 -16.62 6.55
C ASP A 153 5.70 -16.66 6.64
N LYS A 154 5.06 -17.27 5.64
CA LYS A 154 3.58 -17.41 5.59
C LYS A 154 2.98 -18.16 6.79
N GLN A 155 3.78 -18.90 7.55
CA GLN A 155 3.35 -19.60 8.76
C GLN A 155 3.58 -18.79 10.04
N GLY A 156 4.07 -17.54 9.93
CA GLY A 156 4.34 -16.67 11.07
C GLY A 156 5.63 -16.97 11.82
N ARG A 157 6.54 -17.79 11.26
CA ARG A 157 7.84 -18.06 11.88
C ARG A 157 8.83 -16.96 11.50
N LYS A 158 9.70 -16.59 12.46
CA LYS A 158 10.80 -15.67 12.19
C LYS A 158 11.68 -16.28 11.10
N MET A 159 12.05 -15.48 10.11
CA MET A 159 12.94 -15.93 9.04
C MET A 159 14.33 -16.23 9.60
N SER A 160 14.90 -17.39 9.26
CA SER A 160 16.26 -17.75 9.63
C SER A 160 16.89 -18.67 8.59
N LYS A 161 18.22 -18.61 8.48
CA LYS A 161 18.99 -19.53 7.64
C LYS A 161 18.80 -20.98 8.06
N SER A 162 18.68 -21.26 9.36
CA SER A 162 18.51 -22.62 9.89
C SER A 162 17.17 -23.25 9.53
N LEU A 163 16.12 -22.45 9.38
CA LEU A 163 14.79 -22.93 8.97
C LEU A 163 14.63 -22.99 7.44
N GLY A 164 15.61 -22.48 6.67
CA GLY A 164 15.53 -22.41 5.21
C GLY A 164 14.36 -21.59 4.69
N ASN A 165 13.77 -20.74 5.53
CA ASN A 165 12.59 -19.91 5.22
C ASN A 165 12.95 -18.43 5.02
N GLY A 166 14.24 -18.10 4.97
CA GLY A 166 14.72 -16.77 4.64
C GLY A 166 14.56 -16.50 3.15
N ILE A 167 14.13 -15.29 2.82
CA ILE A 167 14.10 -14.76 1.46
C ILE A 167 15.25 -13.78 1.35
N ASP A 168 16.14 -13.99 0.38
CA ASP A 168 17.17 -13.01 0.07
C ASP A 168 16.53 -11.83 -0.68
N PRO A 169 16.63 -10.58 -0.17
CA PRO A 169 16.12 -9.40 -0.88
C PRO A 169 16.66 -9.29 -2.32
N LEU A 170 17.89 -9.73 -2.58
CA LEU A 170 18.48 -9.68 -3.92
C LEU A 170 17.79 -10.65 -4.89
N GLU A 171 17.35 -11.83 -4.41
CA GLU A 171 16.55 -12.76 -5.23
C GLU A 171 15.19 -12.15 -5.60
N VAL A 172 14.58 -11.41 -4.68
CA VAL A 172 13.33 -10.67 -4.95
C VAL A 172 13.57 -9.58 -5.99
N ILE A 173 14.67 -8.82 -5.86
CA ILE A 173 15.02 -7.74 -6.79
C ILE A 173 15.29 -8.31 -8.19
N ASP A 174 16.04 -9.40 -8.29
CA ASP A 174 16.34 -10.04 -9.58
C ASP A 174 15.08 -10.57 -10.26
N GLN A 175 14.12 -11.10 -9.48
CA GLN A 175 12.90 -11.68 -10.03
C GLN A 175 11.81 -10.64 -10.35
N TYR A 176 11.62 -9.65 -9.47
CA TYR A 176 10.47 -8.73 -9.52
C TYR A 176 10.84 -7.25 -9.61
N GLY A 177 12.08 -6.89 -9.27
CA GLY A 177 12.57 -5.51 -9.21
C GLY A 177 12.51 -4.88 -7.82
N ALA A 178 13.40 -3.91 -7.57
CA ALA A 178 13.48 -3.20 -6.28
C ALA A 178 12.20 -2.43 -5.95
N ASP A 179 11.57 -1.79 -6.95
CA ASP A 179 10.30 -1.10 -6.76
C ASP A 179 9.16 -2.06 -6.37
N ALA A 180 9.16 -3.28 -6.92
CA ALA A 180 8.17 -4.28 -6.55
C ALA A 180 8.32 -4.70 -5.09
N MET A 181 9.56 -4.87 -4.62
CA MET A 181 9.87 -5.16 -3.22
C MET A 181 9.43 -4.01 -2.31
N ASN A 182 9.89 -2.78 -2.58
CA ASN A 182 9.62 -1.60 -1.78
C ASN A 182 8.12 -1.32 -1.67
N PHE A 183 7.40 -1.35 -2.80
CA PHE A 183 5.97 -1.13 -2.83
C PHE A 183 5.21 -2.21 -2.06
N THR A 184 5.55 -3.49 -2.28
CA THR A 184 4.86 -4.60 -1.60
C THR A 184 5.04 -4.54 -0.09
N LEU A 185 6.27 -4.29 0.38
CA LEU A 185 6.55 -4.18 1.81
C LEU A 185 5.83 -2.97 2.42
N SER A 186 5.88 -1.81 1.76
CA SER A 186 5.17 -0.60 2.21
C SER A 186 3.68 -0.85 2.33
N TYR A 187 3.07 -1.48 1.31
CA TYR A 187 1.65 -1.79 1.25
C TYR A 187 1.20 -2.78 2.33
N MET A 188 2.06 -3.74 2.69
CA MET A 188 1.73 -4.76 3.69
C MET A 188 2.15 -4.40 5.12
N ALA A 189 2.97 -3.37 5.31
CA ALA A 189 3.46 -2.92 6.61
C ALA A 189 2.40 -2.19 7.44
N THR A 190 1.28 -2.87 7.72
CA THR A 190 0.26 -2.36 8.64
C THR A 190 0.88 -2.18 10.03
N GLN A 191 0.74 -0.98 10.59
CA GLN A 191 1.30 -0.62 11.88
C GLN A 191 0.94 -1.63 12.99
N GLY A 192 1.95 -2.05 13.75
CA GLY A 192 1.78 -2.96 14.89
C GLY A 192 1.56 -4.43 14.53
N GLN A 193 1.70 -4.80 13.25
CA GLN A 193 1.60 -6.19 12.80
C GLN A 193 2.88 -6.63 12.11
N ASP A 194 3.19 -7.92 12.24
CA ASP A 194 4.26 -8.56 11.47
C ASP A 194 3.81 -8.79 10.02
N ILE A 195 4.78 -8.83 9.09
CA ILE A 195 4.51 -8.97 7.66
C ILE A 195 4.76 -10.41 7.24
N LEU A 196 3.71 -11.09 6.79
CA LEU A 196 3.77 -12.50 6.36
C LEU A 196 3.97 -12.60 4.84
N ILE A 197 5.17 -13.02 4.42
CA ILE A 197 5.54 -13.01 3.00
C ILE A 197 6.09 -14.36 2.51
N ASP A 198 6.01 -14.53 1.19
CA ASP A 198 6.71 -15.51 0.36
C ASP A 198 7.12 -14.83 -0.96
N MET A 199 7.82 -15.54 -1.84
CA MET A 199 8.23 -14.99 -3.14
C MET A 199 7.04 -14.54 -4.00
N ASP A 200 5.89 -15.21 -3.91
CA ASP A 200 4.70 -14.87 -4.71
C ASP A 200 4.00 -13.59 -4.22
N THR A 201 4.23 -13.20 -2.97
CA THR A 201 3.70 -11.97 -2.38
C THR A 201 4.16 -10.72 -3.15
N PHE A 202 5.39 -10.73 -3.68
CA PHE A 202 5.97 -9.62 -4.46
C PHE A 202 5.38 -9.42 -5.86
N ARG A 203 4.51 -10.35 -6.31
CA ARG A 203 3.70 -10.15 -7.52
C ARG A 203 2.80 -8.92 -7.42
N LEU A 204 2.39 -8.52 -6.21
CA LEU A 204 1.60 -7.31 -5.96
C LEU A 204 2.31 -6.07 -6.49
N GLY A 205 3.50 -5.76 -5.96
CA GLY A 205 4.29 -4.61 -6.40
C GLY A 205 4.75 -4.71 -7.85
N SER A 206 5.10 -5.91 -8.31
CA SER A 206 5.50 -6.13 -9.72
C SER A 206 4.37 -5.80 -10.69
N ARG A 207 3.13 -6.24 -10.39
CA ARG A 207 1.95 -5.91 -11.22
C ARG A 207 1.66 -4.42 -11.22
N PHE A 208 1.79 -3.76 -10.07
CA PHE A 208 1.57 -2.33 -9.99
C PHE A 208 2.63 -1.53 -10.77
N ALA A 209 3.92 -1.84 -10.58
CA ALA A 209 5.00 -1.24 -11.35
C ALA A 209 4.79 -1.43 -12.87
N ASN A 210 4.38 -2.62 -13.31
CA ASN A 210 4.05 -2.86 -14.71
C ASN A 210 2.83 -2.06 -15.18
N LYS A 211 1.79 -1.89 -14.36
CA LYS A 211 0.63 -1.04 -14.68
C LYS A 211 1.07 0.43 -14.86
N VAL A 212 1.91 0.94 -13.96
CA VAL A 212 2.52 2.28 -14.03
C VAL A 212 3.31 2.46 -15.33
N TRP A 213 4.17 1.50 -15.67
CA TRP A 213 4.91 1.51 -16.93
C TRP A 213 4.01 1.55 -18.16
N ASN A 214 2.99 0.67 -18.21
CA ASN A 214 2.12 0.55 -19.36
C ASN A 214 1.27 1.80 -19.57
N ALA A 215 0.76 2.41 -18.50
CA ALA A 215 0.03 3.66 -18.55
C ALA A 215 0.92 4.80 -19.07
N ALA A 216 2.13 4.96 -18.51
CA ALA A 216 3.09 5.96 -18.97
C ALA A 216 3.49 5.76 -20.43
N ARG A 217 3.82 4.52 -20.81
CA ARG A 217 4.16 4.15 -22.20
C ARG A 217 3.00 4.46 -23.15
N PHE A 218 1.76 4.18 -22.76
CA PHE A 218 0.59 4.48 -23.57
C PHE A 218 0.46 5.99 -23.82
N VAL A 219 0.60 6.83 -22.79
CA VAL A 219 0.56 8.29 -22.95
C VAL A 219 1.72 8.77 -23.85
N LEU A 220 2.94 8.32 -23.57
CA LEU A 220 4.15 8.71 -24.32
C LEU A 220 4.11 8.32 -25.80
N LEU A 221 3.52 7.18 -26.15
CA LEU A 221 3.37 6.78 -27.56
C LEU A 221 2.41 7.68 -28.35
N ASN A 222 1.55 8.44 -27.67
CA ASN A 222 0.53 9.30 -28.28
C ASN A 222 0.92 10.79 -28.30
N ILE A 223 2.14 11.16 -27.90
CA ILE A 223 2.61 12.56 -27.89
C ILE A 223 2.98 13.09 -29.28
N GLY A 224 3.10 12.23 -30.29
CA GLY A 224 3.54 12.61 -31.63
C GLY A 224 2.60 13.62 -32.31
N GLY A 225 3.18 14.72 -32.81
CA GLY A 225 2.44 15.76 -33.53
C GLY A 225 1.49 16.57 -32.64
N VAL A 226 1.86 16.78 -31.37
CA VAL A 226 1.09 17.52 -30.37
C VAL A 226 1.85 18.78 -29.97
N THR A 227 1.16 19.91 -29.91
CA THR A 227 1.69 21.15 -29.32
C THR A 227 1.23 21.23 -27.87
N LEU A 228 2.16 21.14 -26.92
CA LEU A 228 1.84 21.17 -25.50
C LEU A 228 1.33 22.55 -25.09
N GLN A 229 0.21 22.57 -24.38
CA GLN A 229 -0.44 23.78 -23.88
C GLN A 229 -0.03 24.07 -22.44
N ASN A 230 -0.10 25.33 -22.05
CA ASN A 230 0.07 25.73 -20.66
C ASN A 230 -1.13 25.21 -19.84
N ILE A 231 -0.88 24.39 -18.82
CA ILE A 231 -1.91 23.75 -18.01
C ILE A 231 -2.83 24.77 -17.33
N GLU A 232 -2.29 25.91 -16.89
CA GLU A 232 -3.04 26.99 -16.24
C GLU A 232 -4.05 27.67 -17.18
N GLU A 233 -3.84 27.58 -18.49
CA GLU A 233 -4.70 28.18 -19.51
C GLU A 233 -5.78 27.19 -20.01
N ILE A 234 -5.65 25.90 -19.67
CA ILE A 234 -6.60 24.87 -20.11
C ILE A 234 -7.85 24.93 -19.25
N LYS A 235 -9.00 25.18 -19.91
CA LYS A 235 -10.31 25.05 -19.26
C LYS A 235 -10.62 23.57 -18.98
N LEU A 236 -10.66 23.19 -17.71
CA LEU A 236 -11.02 21.85 -17.25
C LEU A 236 -12.52 21.55 -17.45
N ASN A 237 -12.83 20.36 -17.97
CA ASN A 237 -14.21 19.85 -18.04
C ASN A 237 -14.55 19.04 -16.76
N THR A 238 -15.76 18.49 -16.67
CA THR A 238 -16.20 17.70 -15.50
C THR A 238 -15.30 16.50 -15.20
N ILE A 239 -14.83 15.78 -16.22
CA ILE A 239 -13.98 14.60 -16.07
C ILE A 239 -12.58 15.01 -15.59
N ASP A 240 -12.02 16.08 -16.15
CA ASP A 240 -10.72 16.61 -15.72
C ASP A 240 -10.77 17.10 -14.27
N LYS A 241 -11.78 17.92 -13.93
CA LYS A 241 -11.99 18.39 -12.56
C LYS A 241 -12.11 17.23 -11.57
N TRP A 242 -12.85 16.17 -11.94
CA TRP A 242 -12.93 14.96 -11.12
C TRP A 242 -11.55 14.35 -10.87
N ILE A 243 -10.72 14.10 -11.89
CA ILE A 243 -9.43 13.44 -11.67
C ILE A 243 -8.43 14.33 -10.91
N TYR A 244 -8.41 15.65 -11.14
CA TYR A 244 -7.58 16.57 -10.36
C TYR A 244 -8.05 16.65 -8.90
N HIS A 245 -9.37 16.63 -8.66
CA HIS A 245 -9.91 16.52 -7.31
C HIS A 245 -9.48 15.23 -6.62
N ARG A 246 -9.54 14.10 -7.33
CA ARG A 246 -9.10 12.79 -6.82
C ARG A 246 -7.60 12.78 -6.52
N PHE A 247 -6.77 13.33 -7.41
CA PHE A 247 -5.35 13.49 -7.16
C PHE A 247 -5.09 14.30 -5.89
N ASN A 248 -5.74 15.47 -5.76
CA ASN A 248 -5.59 16.35 -4.61
C ASN A 248 -6.03 15.70 -3.29
N GLN A 249 -7.13 14.94 -3.30
CA GLN A 249 -7.55 14.14 -2.15
C GLN A 249 -6.51 13.06 -1.78
N THR A 250 -5.89 12.43 -2.77
CA THR A 250 -4.85 11.42 -2.58
C THR A 250 -3.59 12.04 -1.99
N VAL A 251 -3.15 13.21 -2.49
CA VAL A 251 -2.03 13.95 -1.92
C VAL A 251 -2.26 14.18 -0.42
N ARG A 252 -3.43 14.70 -0.03
CA ARG A 252 -3.77 14.91 1.38
C ARG A 252 -3.71 13.61 2.21
N LYS A 253 -4.21 12.49 1.67
CA LYS A 253 -4.16 11.18 2.34
C LYS A 253 -2.72 10.68 2.51
N VAL A 254 -1.90 10.79 1.47
CA VAL A 254 -0.49 10.36 1.50
C VAL A 254 0.30 11.18 2.51
N HIS A 255 0.14 12.50 2.53
CA HIS A 255 0.76 13.37 3.54
C HIS A 255 0.34 13.01 4.97
N ALA A 256 -0.96 12.84 5.21
CA ALA A 256 -1.46 12.42 6.52
C ALA A 256 -0.89 11.06 6.94
N ALA A 257 -0.82 10.11 6.02
CA ALA A 257 -0.27 8.79 6.24
C ALA A 257 1.24 8.85 6.57
N MET A 258 2.04 9.60 5.82
CA MET A 258 3.47 9.77 6.06
C MET A 258 3.73 10.43 7.43
N ASN A 259 3.00 11.49 7.77
CA ASN A 259 3.13 12.18 9.06
C ASN A 259 2.75 11.30 10.26
N LEU A 260 1.88 10.30 10.05
CA LEU A 260 1.46 9.35 11.09
C LEU A 260 2.22 8.01 11.02
N PHE A 261 3.29 7.92 10.21
CA PHE A 261 4.07 6.70 9.95
C PHE A 261 3.23 5.52 9.43
N LYS A 262 2.11 5.80 8.76
CA LYS A 262 1.19 4.81 8.18
C LYS A 262 1.47 4.58 6.70
N PHE A 263 2.70 4.16 6.39
CA PHE A 263 3.16 4.01 5.01
C PHE A 263 2.30 3.07 4.16
N ASN A 264 1.66 2.08 4.79
CA ASN A 264 0.68 1.20 4.15
C ASN A 264 -0.54 1.98 3.63
N GLU A 265 -1.16 2.83 4.45
CA GLU A 265 -2.30 3.67 4.03
C GLU A 265 -1.91 4.64 2.90
N GLY A 266 -0.68 5.19 2.95
CA GLY A 266 -0.17 6.06 1.89
C GLY A 266 0.05 5.33 0.57
N SER A 267 0.71 4.17 0.60
CA SER A 267 0.91 3.34 -0.60
C SER A 267 -0.40 2.80 -1.19
N GLN A 268 -1.40 2.51 -0.34
CA GLN A 268 -2.75 2.14 -0.78
C GLN A 268 -3.47 3.31 -1.46
N ALA A 269 -3.40 4.51 -0.90
CA ALA A 269 -3.98 5.70 -1.53
C ALA A 269 -3.38 5.97 -2.92
N VAL A 270 -2.06 5.80 -3.05
CA VAL A 270 -1.34 5.86 -4.33
C VAL A 270 -1.85 4.82 -5.32
N TYR A 271 -1.96 3.56 -4.89
CA TYR A 271 -2.47 2.47 -5.72
C TYR A 271 -3.88 2.76 -6.22
N ASP A 272 -4.77 3.14 -5.31
CA ASP A 272 -6.17 3.40 -5.60
C ASP A 272 -6.31 4.55 -6.60
N PHE A 273 -5.56 5.63 -6.42
CA PHE A 273 -5.59 6.73 -7.36
C PHE A 273 -5.02 6.33 -8.72
N PHE A 274 -3.81 5.79 -8.78
CA PHE A 274 -3.15 5.60 -10.08
C PHE A 274 -3.79 4.45 -10.86
N TRP A 275 -4.08 3.33 -10.20
CA TRP A 275 -4.70 2.18 -10.86
C TRP A 275 -6.18 2.43 -11.09
N ASN A 276 -6.95 2.66 -10.02
CA ASN A 276 -8.41 2.63 -10.13
C ASN A 276 -8.92 3.93 -10.73
N ASP A 277 -8.48 5.10 -10.28
CA ASP A 277 -9.01 6.37 -10.80
C ASP A 277 -8.36 6.79 -12.14
N PHE A 278 -7.02 6.87 -12.18
CA PHE A 278 -6.31 7.36 -13.36
C PHE A 278 -6.34 6.35 -14.51
N CYS A 279 -5.93 5.10 -14.30
CA CYS A 279 -5.85 4.15 -15.41
C CYS A 279 -7.20 3.60 -15.85
N ASP A 280 -8.05 3.15 -14.91
CA ASP A 280 -9.27 2.41 -15.27
C ASP A 280 -10.41 3.34 -15.74
N TRP A 281 -10.37 4.62 -15.37
CA TRP A 281 -11.40 5.60 -15.75
C TRP A 281 -10.85 6.79 -16.54
N TYR A 282 -9.92 7.57 -15.97
CA TYR A 282 -9.50 8.82 -16.63
C TYR A 282 -8.81 8.57 -17.97
N LEU A 283 -7.87 7.63 -18.01
CA LEU A 283 -7.12 7.30 -19.23
C LEU A 283 -8.03 6.73 -20.32
N GLU A 284 -9.04 5.95 -19.94
CA GLU A 284 -10.04 5.42 -20.88
C GLU A 284 -10.96 6.53 -21.41
N ALA A 285 -11.43 7.44 -20.55
CA ALA A 285 -12.23 8.60 -20.96
C ALA A 285 -11.44 9.58 -21.85
N ALA A 286 -10.16 9.78 -21.54
CA ALA A 286 -9.26 10.66 -22.27
C ALA A 286 -9.02 10.19 -23.71
N LYS A 287 -9.22 8.91 -24.05
CA LYS A 287 -9.03 8.40 -25.42
C LYS A 287 -9.87 9.15 -26.46
N GLU A 288 -11.05 9.64 -26.09
CA GLU A 288 -11.89 10.43 -27.01
C GLU A 288 -11.18 11.72 -27.45
N GLY A 289 -10.58 12.45 -26.50
CA GLY A 289 -9.77 13.63 -26.79
C GLY A 289 -8.43 13.29 -27.47
N MET A 290 -7.74 12.25 -27.01
CA MET A 290 -6.45 11.82 -27.56
C MET A 290 -6.52 11.42 -29.04
N TYR A 291 -7.62 10.79 -29.45
CA TYR A 291 -7.84 10.36 -30.83
C TYR A 291 -8.73 11.32 -31.64
N SER A 292 -8.99 12.51 -31.10
CA SER A 292 -9.74 13.53 -31.82
C SER A 292 -9.00 13.94 -33.10
N ARG A 293 -9.78 14.21 -34.15
CA ARG A 293 -9.26 14.81 -35.40
C ARG A 293 -9.05 16.31 -35.26
N GLU A 294 -9.63 16.92 -34.23
CA GLU A 294 -9.43 18.33 -33.91
C GLU A 294 -8.13 18.49 -33.12
N GLU A 295 -7.17 19.19 -33.71
CA GLU A 295 -5.83 19.37 -33.16
C GLU A 295 -5.86 20.00 -31.75
N GLU A 296 -6.75 20.98 -31.55
CA GLU A 296 -6.91 21.66 -30.25
C GLU A 296 -7.38 20.71 -29.15
N ALA A 297 -8.38 19.87 -29.42
CA ALA A 297 -8.88 18.89 -28.46
C ALA A 297 -7.80 17.84 -28.11
N LYS A 298 -7.03 17.40 -29.10
CA LYS A 298 -5.91 16.47 -28.92
C LYS A 298 -4.78 17.10 -28.09
N ASN A 299 -4.37 18.32 -28.43
CA ASN A 299 -3.33 19.08 -27.73
C ASN A 299 -3.68 19.29 -26.26
N ARG A 300 -4.91 19.72 -25.99
CA ARG A 300 -5.45 19.85 -24.64
C ARG A 300 -5.38 18.55 -23.86
N GLN A 301 -5.93 17.46 -24.40
CA GLN A 301 -6.04 16.20 -23.68
C GLN A 301 -4.67 15.57 -23.35
N ILE A 302 -3.73 15.63 -24.29
CA ILE A 302 -2.37 15.11 -24.08
C ILE A 302 -1.61 15.97 -23.06
N SER A 303 -1.79 17.29 -23.07
CA SER A 303 -1.17 18.19 -22.09
C SER A 303 -1.62 17.85 -20.67
N LEU A 304 -2.93 17.67 -20.45
CA LEU A 304 -3.48 17.28 -19.14
C LEU A 304 -3.02 15.89 -18.68
N LEU A 305 -2.91 14.93 -19.61
CA LEU A 305 -2.40 13.58 -19.29
C LEU A 305 -0.93 13.61 -18.86
N LEU A 306 -0.10 14.42 -19.51
CA LEU A 306 1.31 14.56 -19.15
C LEU A 306 1.49 15.25 -17.79
N ASP A 307 0.72 16.29 -17.50
CA ASP A 307 0.73 16.95 -16.19
C ASP A 307 0.33 15.99 -15.06
N LEU A 308 -0.80 15.30 -15.21
CA LEU A 308 -1.23 14.31 -14.21
C LEU A 308 -0.24 13.15 -14.08
N LEU A 309 0.38 12.72 -15.17
CA LEU A 309 1.38 11.66 -15.13
C LEU A 309 2.64 12.11 -14.38
N GLU A 310 3.15 13.32 -14.63
CA GLU A 310 4.27 13.91 -13.89
C GLU A 310 3.97 14.01 -12.39
N ARG A 311 2.83 14.61 -12.04
CA ARG A 311 2.37 14.74 -10.65
C ARG A 311 2.24 13.39 -9.96
N SER A 312 1.75 12.39 -10.70
CA SER A 312 1.65 11.01 -10.21
C SER A 312 3.03 10.39 -9.98
N MET A 313 4.00 10.59 -10.88
CA MET A 313 5.35 10.07 -10.69
C MET A 313 5.97 10.66 -9.41
N ALA A 314 5.82 11.96 -9.20
CA ALA A 314 6.29 12.63 -8.00
C ALA A 314 5.64 12.07 -6.73
N LEU A 315 4.31 11.91 -6.69
CA LEU A 315 3.58 11.36 -5.55
C LEU A 315 3.97 9.89 -5.24
N MET A 316 4.29 9.10 -6.28
CA MET A 316 4.64 7.70 -6.14
C MET A 316 6.12 7.45 -5.84
N HIS A 317 6.99 8.45 -6.04
CA HIS A 317 8.44 8.29 -5.98
C HIS A 317 8.97 7.69 -4.66
N PRO A 318 8.41 8.02 -3.47
CA PRO A 318 8.82 7.37 -2.22
C PRO A 318 8.51 5.86 -2.14
N TYR A 319 7.61 5.36 -2.99
CA TYR A 319 7.18 3.95 -3.01
C TYR A 319 7.74 3.16 -4.21
N LEU A 320 8.06 3.85 -5.32
CA LEU A 320 8.44 3.29 -6.62
C LEU A 320 9.58 4.11 -7.25
N SER A 321 10.68 4.29 -6.53
CA SER A 321 11.71 5.28 -6.84
C SER A 321 12.36 5.11 -8.21
N PHE A 322 12.62 3.88 -8.66
CA PHE A 322 13.39 3.67 -9.90
C PHE A 322 12.52 3.88 -11.15
N ILE A 323 11.33 3.29 -11.19
CA ILE A 323 10.45 3.34 -12.35
C ILE A 323 9.83 4.73 -12.53
N THR A 324 9.53 5.42 -11.43
CA THR A 324 9.03 6.80 -11.48
C THR A 324 10.09 7.75 -12.02
N GLU A 325 11.36 7.59 -11.61
CA GLU A 325 12.49 8.35 -12.14
C GLU A 325 12.70 8.05 -13.63
N GLU A 326 12.69 6.78 -14.04
CA GLU A 326 12.85 6.39 -15.44
C GLU A 326 11.73 6.96 -16.32
N ILE A 327 10.47 6.87 -15.89
CA ILE A 327 9.32 7.43 -16.61
C ILE A 327 9.43 8.96 -16.70
N TYR A 328 9.71 9.63 -15.58
CA TYR A 328 9.91 11.08 -15.54
C TYR A 328 11.00 11.52 -16.51
N SER A 329 12.09 10.75 -16.61
CA SER A 329 13.20 11.02 -17.53
C SER A 329 12.80 11.02 -19.02
N LYS A 330 11.64 10.46 -19.37
CA LYS A 330 11.09 10.44 -20.74
C LYS A 330 10.02 11.49 -20.98
N LEU A 331 9.55 12.18 -19.94
CA LEU A 331 8.53 13.22 -20.11
C LEU A 331 9.14 14.44 -20.82
N PRO A 332 8.39 15.09 -21.74
CA PRO A 332 8.90 16.21 -22.53
C PRO A 332 9.19 17.47 -21.70
N ASN A 333 8.55 17.59 -20.54
CA ASN A 333 8.63 18.73 -19.62
C ASN A 333 9.59 18.51 -18.45
N LYS A 334 10.38 17.42 -18.45
CA LYS A 334 11.29 17.09 -17.34
C LYS A 334 12.28 18.21 -17.02
N LYS A 335 12.56 18.39 -15.73
CA LYS A 335 13.55 19.35 -15.21
C LYS A 335 14.41 18.66 -14.15
N GLY A 336 15.64 18.32 -14.53
CA GLY A 336 16.56 17.63 -13.63
C GLY A 336 16.09 16.21 -13.29
N LEU A 337 16.32 15.80 -12.05
CA LEU A 337 15.92 14.50 -11.51
C LEU A 337 14.61 14.65 -10.71
N LEU A 338 13.75 13.63 -10.76
CA LEU A 338 12.47 13.63 -10.06
C LEU A 338 12.67 13.71 -8.53
N ILE A 339 13.70 13.05 -8.01
CA ILE A 339 14.05 13.11 -6.58
C ILE A 339 14.28 14.53 -6.03
N ASN A 340 14.62 15.50 -6.90
CA ASN A 340 14.83 16.90 -6.52
C ASN A 340 13.60 17.78 -6.77
N HIS A 341 12.52 17.21 -7.29
CA HIS A 341 11.31 17.94 -7.62
C HIS A 341 10.49 18.21 -6.34
N PRO A 342 9.79 19.37 -6.23
CA PRO A 342 8.82 19.58 -5.16
C PRO A 342 7.83 18.43 -5.08
N TYR A 343 7.67 17.89 -3.86
CA TYR A 343 6.70 16.84 -3.61
C TYR A 343 5.28 17.43 -3.68
N PRO A 344 4.29 16.75 -4.28
CA PRO A 344 2.96 17.32 -4.45
C PRO A 344 2.33 17.73 -3.12
N GLU A 345 1.75 18.93 -3.09
CA GLU A 345 1.03 19.47 -1.93
C GLU A 345 -0.47 19.62 -2.22
N TYR A 346 -1.27 19.64 -1.16
CA TYR A 346 -2.72 19.84 -1.29
C TYR A 346 -3.01 21.27 -1.75
N ASP A 347 -3.88 21.40 -2.74
CA ASP A 347 -4.23 22.68 -3.37
C ASP A 347 -5.75 22.91 -3.31
N GLU A 348 -6.18 23.98 -2.63
CA GLU A 348 -7.60 24.35 -2.54
C GLU A 348 -8.22 24.69 -3.90
N ALA A 349 -7.41 25.09 -4.90
CA ALA A 349 -7.89 25.35 -6.25
C ALA A 349 -8.33 24.07 -6.99
N LEU A 350 -7.92 22.88 -6.51
CA LEU A 350 -8.25 21.58 -7.08
C LEU A 350 -9.38 20.88 -6.29
N VAL A 351 -10.31 21.65 -5.72
CA VAL A 351 -11.45 21.13 -4.96
C VAL A 351 -12.74 21.25 -5.78
N PHE A 352 -13.21 20.12 -6.31
CA PHE A 352 -14.36 20.01 -7.21
C PHE A 352 -15.37 18.96 -6.73
N PRO A 353 -16.07 19.19 -5.59
CA PRO A 353 -16.93 18.17 -4.97
C PRO A 353 -18.17 17.84 -5.81
N GLU A 354 -18.70 18.81 -6.55
CA GLU A 354 -19.84 18.62 -7.44
C GLU A 354 -19.48 17.70 -8.61
N GLU A 355 -18.42 18.03 -9.35
CA GLU A 355 -17.93 17.21 -10.47
C GLU A 355 -17.49 15.83 -9.99
N HIS A 356 -16.93 15.74 -8.79
CA HIS A 356 -16.63 14.46 -8.17
C HIS A 356 -17.87 13.62 -7.91
N THR A 357 -18.95 14.22 -7.41
CA THR A 357 -20.22 13.53 -7.19
C THR A 357 -20.83 13.08 -8.52
N VAL A 358 -20.84 13.95 -9.53
CA VAL A 358 -21.36 13.63 -10.87
C VAL A 358 -20.63 12.45 -11.51
N PHE A 359 -19.29 12.46 -11.49
CA PHE A 359 -18.52 11.35 -12.07
C PHE A 359 -18.65 10.06 -11.24
N THR A 360 -18.74 10.17 -9.91
CA THR A 360 -19.00 9.00 -9.03
C THR A 360 -20.33 8.33 -9.39
N ARG A 361 -21.39 9.10 -9.72
CA ARG A 361 -22.66 8.52 -10.19
C ARG A 361 -22.50 7.76 -11.50
N LEU A 362 -21.66 8.25 -12.43
CA LEU A 362 -21.34 7.51 -13.65
C LEU A 362 -20.63 6.18 -13.33
N GLN A 363 -19.64 6.20 -12.42
CA GLN A 363 -18.93 4.99 -12.01
C GLN A 363 -19.87 3.96 -11.38
N GLU A 364 -20.80 4.41 -10.53
CA GLU A 364 -21.84 3.57 -9.93
C GLU A 364 -22.74 2.94 -11.01
N ALA A 365 -23.21 3.73 -11.99
CA ALA A 365 -24.06 3.25 -13.08
C ALA A 365 -23.34 2.19 -13.93
N VAL A 366 -22.10 2.47 -14.33
CA VAL A 366 -21.29 1.52 -15.10
C VAL A 366 -21.07 0.23 -14.31
N THR A 367 -20.74 0.35 -13.02
CA THR A 367 -20.44 -0.80 -12.17
C THR A 367 -21.68 -1.67 -11.97
N SER A 368 -22.84 -1.08 -11.72
CA SER A 368 -24.09 -1.82 -11.54
C SER A 368 -24.54 -2.51 -12.84
N ILE A 369 -24.40 -1.85 -13.99
CA ILE A 369 -24.69 -2.46 -15.29
C ILE A 369 -23.74 -3.63 -15.59
N ARG A 370 -22.44 -3.46 -15.32
CA ARG A 370 -21.45 -4.54 -15.47
C ARG A 370 -21.72 -5.70 -14.50
N ALA A 371 -22.17 -5.40 -13.28
CA ALA A 371 -22.52 -6.42 -12.29
C ALA A 371 -23.68 -7.29 -12.78
N VAL A 372 -24.76 -6.69 -13.30
CA VAL A 372 -25.88 -7.44 -13.89
C VAL A 372 -25.43 -8.32 -15.05
N ARG A 373 -24.59 -7.80 -15.94
CA ARG A 373 -24.03 -8.60 -17.04
C ARG A 373 -23.23 -9.80 -16.51
N SER A 374 -22.42 -9.59 -15.48
CA SER A 374 -21.60 -10.65 -14.87
C SER A 374 -22.45 -11.68 -14.14
N GLU A 375 -23.49 -11.25 -13.41
CA GLU A 375 -24.42 -12.12 -12.68
C GLU A 375 -25.17 -13.03 -13.65
N LEU A 376 -25.61 -12.48 -14.78
CA LEU A 376 -26.25 -13.22 -15.86
C LEU A 376 -25.26 -13.97 -16.77
N GLN A 377 -23.96 -13.91 -16.46
CA GLN A 377 -22.89 -14.55 -17.24
C GLN A 377 -22.93 -14.18 -18.73
N ILE A 378 -23.37 -12.95 -19.06
CA ILE A 378 -23.41 -12.47 -20.43
C ILE A 378 -21.97 -12.27 -20.92
N PRO A 379 -21.55 -12.97 -21.99
CA PRO A 379 -20.22 -12.80 -22.55
C PRO A 379 -19.92 -11.34 -22.92
N LEU A 380 -18.66 -10.91 -22.77
CA LEU A 380 -18.26 -9.53 -23.04
C LEU A 380 -18.41 -9.15 -24.52
N ASP A 381 -18.25 -10.09 -25.45
CA ASP A 381 -18.41 -9.85 -26.88
C ASP A 381 -19.88 -9.61 -27.28
N ARG A 382 -20.85 -10.06 -26.47
CA ARG A 382 -22.26 -9.79 -26.68
C ARG A 382 -22.63 -8.40 -26.18
N LYS A 383 -23.06 -7.55 -27.10
CA LYS A 383 -23.49 -6.19 -26.79
C LYS A 383 -24.96 -6.19 -26.34
N VAL A 384 -25.26 -5.36 -25.35
CA VAL A 384 -26.63 -5.12 -24.85
C VAL A 384 -26.98 -3.65 -25.08
N ARG A 385 -28.25 -3.33 -25.33
CA ARG A 385 -28.73 -1.94 -25.21
C ARG A 385 -28.93 -1.60 -23.73
N VAL A 386 -28.79 -0.32 -23.41
CA VAL A 386 -29.07 0.22 -22.09
C VAL A 386 -29.88 1.50 -22.25
N ALA A 387 -30.94 1.65 -21.46
CA ALA A 387 -31.61 2.94 -21.28
C ALA A 387 -31.40 3.42 -19.84
N ILE A 388 -31.27 4.73 -19.63
CA ILE A 388 -31.17 5.33 -18.32
C ILE A 388 -32.24 6.42 -18.22
N GLN A 389 -33.07 6.34 -17.18
CA GLN A 389 -34.03 7.37 -16.84
C GLN A 389 -33.58 8.06 -15.56
N SER A 390 -33.39 9.36 -15.64
CA SER A 390 -32.95 10.19 -14.51
C SER A 390 -34.14 10.79 -13.78
N ASP A 391 -34.03 10.94 -12.47
CA ASP A 391 -34.95 11.74 -11.68
C ASP A 391 -34.71 13.24 -11.94
N ASP A 392 -35.74 14.08 -11.81
CA ASP A 392 -35.63 15.53 -12.02
C ASP A 392 -34.56 16.21 -11.12
N SER A 393 -34.28 15.62 -9.95
CA SER A 393 -33.30 16.12 -8.98
C SER A 393 -31.88 15.55 -9.19
N PHE A 394 -31.67 14.74 -10.23
CA PHE A 394 -30.40 14.07 -10.46
C PHE A 394 -29.32 15.03 -10.95
N ILE A 395 -28.31 15.24 -10.11
CA ILE A 395 -27.17 16.12 -10.40
C ILE A 395 -26.40 15.71 -11.66
N GLY A 396 -26.42 14.41 -12.01
CA GLY A 396 -25.70 13.88 -13.17
C GLY A 396 -26.49 13.88 -14.48
N ALA A 397 -27.74 14.33 -14.52
CA ALA A 397 -28.63 14.15 -15.68
C ALA A 397 -28.04 14.75 -16.98
N SER A 398 -27.61 16.01 -16.92
CA SER A 398 -26.99 16.70 -18.07
C SER A 398 -25.68 16.04 -18.49
N PHE A 399 -24.88 15.57 -17.53
CA PHE A 399 -23.61 14.91 -17.79
C PHE A 399 -23.81 13.55 -18.45
N PHE A 400 -24.73 12.73 -17.96
CA PHE A 400 -25.06 11.42 -18.53
C PHE A 400 -25.54 11.58 -19.97
N LYS A 401 -26.45 12.53 -20.21
CA LYS A 401 -26.97 12.83 -21.54
C LYS A 401 -25.88 13.28 -22.53
N ALA A 402 -24.92 14.08 -22.07
CA ALA A 402 -23.80 14.52 -22.89
C ALA A 402 -22.76 13.41 -23.17
N HIS A 403 -22.72 12.36 -22.33
CA HIS A 403 -21.67 11.32 -22.36
C HIS A 403 -22.23 9.89 -22.56
N GLU A 404 -23.34 9.74 -23.29
CA GLU A 404 -23.91 8.43 -23.68
C GLU A 404 -22.85 7.49 -24.30
N ARG A 405 -21.97 8.03 -25.15
CA ARG A 405 -20.88 7.26 -25.79
C ARG A 405 -19.88 6.72 -24.77
N LEU A 406 -19.53 7.53 -23.77
CA LEU A 406 -18.62 7.14 -22.71
C LEU A 406 -19.24 6.05 -21.82
N LEU A 407 -20.52 6.21 -21.46
CA LEU A 407 -21.29 5.19 -20.76
C LEU A 407 -21.34 3.88 -21.56
N ALA A 408 -21.56 3.96 -22.88
CA ALA A 408 -21.58 2.78 -23.75
C ALA A 408 -20.21 2.10 -23.85
N LEU A 409 -19.12 2.88 -23.92
CA LEU A 409 -17.75 2.38 -23.89
C LEU A 409 -17.48 1.61 -22.60
N PHE A 410 -17.74 2.24 -21.45
CA PHE A 410 -17.47 1.62 -20.16
C PHE A 410 -18.37 0.41 -19.88
N THR A 411 -19.67 0.48 -20.18
CA THR A 411 -20.57 -0.66 -20.02
C THR A 411 -20.38 -1.73 -21.09
N ASN A 412 -19.57 -1.44 -22.11
CA ASN A 412 -19.40 -2.26 -23.30
C ASN A 412 -20.76 -2.59 -23.97
N ALA A 413 -21.67 -1.62 -23.95
CA ALA A 413 -23.02 -1.68 -24.52
C ALA A 413 -22.99 -1.44 -26.04
N LEU A 414 -24.09 -1.79 -26.71
CA LEU A 414 -24.34 -1.42 -28.11
C LEU A 414 -24.66 0.07 -28.21
N SER A 415 -25.56 0.53 -27.33
CA SER A 415 -25.98 1.91 -27.17
C SER A 415 -26.40 2.16 -25.73
N VAL A 416 -26.29 3.42 -25.31
CA VAL A 416 -26.86 3.94 -24.07
C VAL A 416 -27.73 5.12 -24.45
N GLU A 417 -28.99 5.11 -24.03
CA GLU A 417 -29.94 6.19 -24.27
C GLU A 417 -30.38 6.80 -22.95
N VAL A 418 -30.19 8.11 -22.78
CA VAL A 418 -30.48 8.81 -21.52
C VAL A 418 -31.69 9.73 -21.69
N ASP A 419 -32.68 9.56 -20.80
CA ASP A 419 -33.91 10.37 -20.71
C ASP A 419 -34.68 10.42 -22.05
N ARG A 420 -34.78 9.27 -22.72
CA ARG A 420 -35.62 9.06 -23.92
C ARG A 420 -36.77 8.13 -23.57
N GLU A 421 -37.89 8.30 -24.27
CA GLU A 421 -38.99 7.32 -24.23
C GLU A 421 -38.54 6.04 -24.93
N VAL A 422 -38.30 4.99 -24.14
CA VAL A 422 -37.88 3.66 -24.61
C VAL A 422 -38.85 2.64 -24.05
N GLU A 423 -39.29 1.69 -24.88
CA GLU A 423 -40.04 0.53 -24.43
C GLU A 423 -39.14 -0.37 -23.57
N ILE A 424 -39.46 -0.49 -22.28
CA ILE A 424 -38.65 -1.22 -21.29
C ILE A 424 -38.97 -2.72 -21.20
N HIS A 425 -39.80 -3.25 -22.10
CA HIS A 425 -40.15 -4.66 -22.12
C HIS A 425 -38.90 -5.53 -22.34
N GLY A 426 -38.70 -6.55 -21.49
CA GLY A 426 -37.54 -7.45 -21.59
C GLY A 426 -36.21 -6.81 -21.18
N ALA A 427 -36.24 -5.70 -20.42
CA ALA A 427 -35.07 -5.10 -19.78
C ALA A 427 -35.09 -5.32 -18.26
N LEU A 428 -33.92 -5.51 -17.67
CA LEU A 428 -33.78 -5.57 -16.22
C LEU A 428 -33.60 -4.17 -15.63
N PRO A 429 -34.46 -3.74 -14.69
CA PRO A 429 -34.27 -2.49 -13.97
C PRO A 429 -33.14 -2.61 -12.96
N VAL A 430 -32.27 -1.61 -12.93
CA VAL A 430 -31.16 -1.45 -11.99
C VAL A 430 -31.28 -0.07 -11.37
N ALA A 431 -31.64 -0.02 -10.08
CA ALA A 431 -31.76 1.23 -9.36
C ALA A 431 -30.38 1.84 -9.10
N GLY A 432 -30.28 3.15 -9.33
CA GLY A 432 -29.16 3.99 -8.96
C GLY A 432 -29.61 5.15 -8.10
N ASN A 433 -28.67 5.98 -7.65
CA ASN A 433 -29.01 7.15 -6.85
C ASN A 433 -29.35 8.33 -7.78
N GLY A 434 -30.65 8.62 -7.92
CA GLY A 434 -31.18 9.65 -8.82
C GLY A 434 -31.41 9.16 -10.25
N TYR A 435 -31.28 7.87 -10.54
CA TYR A 435 -31.55 7.32 -11.87
C TYR A 435 -31.94 5.85 -11.77
N GLN A 436 -32.58 5.35 -12.81
CA GLN A 436 -32.85 3.93 -13.03
C GLN A 436 -32.29 3.52 -14.40
N SER A 437 -31.45 2.49 -14.42
CA SER A 437 -30.95 1.90 -15.66
C SER A 437 -31.80 0.69 -16.05
N PHE A 438 -31.99 0.47 -17.34
CA PHE A 438 -32.70 -0.66 -17.92
C PHE A 438 -31.74 -1.38 -18.87
N VAL A 439 -31.34 -2.61 -18.51
CA VAL A 439 -30.39 -3.41 -19.29
C VAL A 439 -31.15 -4.42 -20.14
N PHE A 440 -31.10 -4.27 -21.46
CA PHE A 440 -31.83 -5.13 -22.40
C PHE A 440 -31.08 -6.44 -22.63
N VAL A 441 -31.18 -7.34 -21.65
CA VAL A 441 -30.45 -8.62 -21.67
C VAL A 441 -30.99 -9.58 -22.73
N SER A 442 -32.27 -9.44 -23.08
CA SER A 442 -32.93 -10.17 -24.17
C SER A 442 -32.27 -9.97 -25.54
N ASP A 443 -31.55 -8.86 -25.74
CA ASP A 443 -30.76 -8.64 -26.97
C ASP A 443 -29.54 -9.58 -27.06
N ALA A 444 -29.02 -10.03 -25.92
CA ALA A 444 -27.77 -10.78 -25.83
C ALA A 444 -28.00 -12.28 -25.54
N ILE A 445 -29.10 -12.66 -24.91
CA ILE A 445 -29.39 -14.04 -24.53
C ILE A 445 -30.84 -14.42 -24.84
N ASP A 446 -31.02 -15.69 -25.21
CA ASP A 446 -32.34 -16.31 -25.29
C ASP A 446 -32.76 -16.70 -23.87
N VAL A 447 -33.65 -15.90 -23.29
CA VAL A 447 -34.04 -15.98 -21.88
C VAL A 447 -34.68 -17.34 -21.56
N GLU A 448 -35.59 -17.83 -22.41
CA GLU A 448 -36.26 -19.12 -22.19
C GLU A 448 -35.28 -20.28 -22.26
N LYS A 449 -34.36 -20.25 -23.24
CA LYS A 449 -33.33 -21.27 -23.38
C LYS A 449 -32.35 -21.27 -22.20
N GLU A 450 -31.97 -20.10 -21.70
CA GLU A 450 -31.06 -20.00 -20.55
C GLU A 450 -31.73 -20.46 -19.26
N ILE A 451 -33.01 -20.12 -19.04
CA ILE A 451 -33.80 -20.67 -17.93
C ILE A 451 -33.82 -22.21 -18.00
N SER A 452 -34.15 -22.79 -19.16
CA SER A 452 -34.22 -24.24 -19.33
C SER A 452 -32.87 -24.92 -19.06
N LYS A 453 -31.76 -24.32 -19.51
CA LYS A 453 -30.41 -24.80 -19.24
C LYS A 453 -30.08 -24.76 -17.75
N LEU A 454 -30.36 -23.64 -17.07
CA LEU A 454 -30.11 -23.47 -15.64
C LEU A 454 -30.97 -24.41 -14.79
N GLU A 455 -32.22 -24.66 -15.17
CA GLU A 455 -33.10 -25.63 -14.49
C GLU A 455 -32.52 -27.05 -14.59
N GLY A 456 -31.96 -27.42 -15.75
CA GLY A 456 -31.22 -28.68 -15.91
C GLY A 456 -29.94 -28.77 -15.07
N GLU A 457 -29.19 -27.67 -14.94
CA GLU A 457 -28.01 -27.60 -14.08
C GLU A 457 -28.34 -27.67 -12.59
N ILE A 458 -29.43 -27.01 -12.15
CA ILE A 458 -29.96 -27.10 -10.80
C ILE A 458 -30.30 -28.55 -10.47
N GLU A 459 -31.03 -29.23 -11.35
CA GLU A 459 -31.43 -30.63 -11.11
C GLU A 459 -30.21 -31.55 -10.98
N LYS A 460 -29.19 -31.35 -11.83
CA LYS A 460 -27.91 -32.08 -11.72
C LYS A 460 -27.18 -31.77 -10.42
N THR A 461 -27.15 -30.50 -10.00
CA THR A 461 -26.47 -30.06 -8.78
C THR A 461 -27.19 -30.55 -7.53
N LYS A 462 -28.53 -30.56 -7.52
CA LYS A 462 -29.36 -31.16 -6.46
C LYS A 462 -29.05 -32.65 -6.29
N LYS A 463 -28.97 -33.42 -7.38
CA LYS A 463 -28.58 -34.84 -7.34
C LYS A 463 -27.16 -35.07 -6.78
N ASN A 464 -26.21 -34.21 -7.15
CA ASN A 464 -24.84 -34.29 -6.62
C ASN A 464 -24.80 -33.96 -5.12
N LEU A 465 -25.51 -32.91 -4.70
CA LEU A 465 -25.64 -32.51 -3.30
C LEU A 465 -26.28 -33.62 -2.47
N GLU A 466 -27.35 -34.25 -2.95
CA GLU A 466 -27.95 -35.43 -2.30
C GLU A 466 -26.94 -36.57 -2.11
N GLY A 467 -26.10 -36.83 -3.12
CA GLY A 467 -25.04 -37.83 -3.04
C GLY A 467 -24.01 -37.51 -1.95
N THR A 468 -23.59 -36.25 -1.86
CA THR A 468 -22.67 -35.74 -0.83
C THR A 468 -23.30 -35.77 0.57
N LEU A 469 -24.56 -35.36 0.71
CA LEU A 469 -25.32 -35.43 1.96
C LEU A 469 -25.47 -36.88 2.44
N LYS A 470 -25.78 -37.83 1.54
CA LYS A 470 -25.86 -39.26 1.87
C LYS A 470 -24.52 -39.82 2.36
N LYS A 471 -23.39 -39.38 1.80
CA LYS A 471 -22.05 -39.76 2.28
C LYS A 471 -21.75 -39.17 3.66
N LEU A 472 -22.08 -37.89 3.87
CA LEU A 472 -21.87 -37.21 5.16
C LEU A 472 -22.82 -37.73 6.25
N ALA A 473 -23.98 -38.28 5.90
CA ALA A 473 -24.91 -38.92 6.84
C ALA A 473 -24.55 -40.38 7.16
N ASN A 474 -23.60 -40.98 6.44
CA ASN A 474 -23.19 -42.37 6.66
C ASN A 474 -22.19 -42.44 7.84
N GLU A 475 -22.65 -42.95 8.99
CA GLU A 475 -21.83 -43.11 10.20
C GLU A 475 -20.56 -43.94 9.96
N GLY A 476 -20.61 -44.93 9.07
CA GLY A 476 -19.47 -45.75 8.70
C GLY A 476 -18.41 -44.98 7.89
N PHE A 477 -18.81 -43.98 7.10
CA PHE A 477 -17.88 -43.08 6.42
C PHE A 477 -17.24 -42.10 7.40
N LEU A 478 -18.05 -41.45 8.26
CA LEU A 478 -17.55 -40.51 9.25
C LEU A 478 -16.56 -41.14 10.23
N ARG A 479 -16.76 -42.41 10.59
CA ARG A 479 -15.88 -43.11 11.55
C ARG A 479 -14.57 -43.62 10.94
N ASN A 480 -14.58 -43.98 9.65
CA ASN A 480 -13.45 -44.68 9.02
C ASN A 480 -12.67 -43.82 8.01
N ALA A 481 -13.21 -42.67 7.57
CA ALA A 481 -12.52 -41.77 6.66
C ALA A 481 -11.49 -40.90 7.41
N LYS A 482 -10.39 -40.56 6.71
CA LYS A 482 -9.41 -39.57 7.22
C LYS A 482 -10.08 -38.19 7.31
N GLU A 483 -9.65 -37.36 8.27
CA GLU A 483 -10.17 -35.99 8.44
C GLU A 483 -10.15 -35.16 7.16
N GLU A 484 -9.08 -35.28 6.36
CA GLU A 484 -8.95 -34.59 5.06
C GLU A 484 -10.06 -34.98 4.06
N ALA A 485 -10.49 -36.26 4.07
CA ALA A 485 -11.55 -36.72 3.19
C ALA A 485 -12.93 -36.24 3.64
N ILE A 486 -13.16 -36.11 4.96
CA ILE A 486 -14.38 -35.53 5.54
C ILE A 486 -14.44 -34.03 5.23
N ALA A 487 -13.34 -33.31 5.45
CA ALA A 487 -13.23 -31.89 5.14
C ALA A 487 -13.47 -31.60 3.65
N LYS A 488 -12.93 -32.44 2.76
CA LYS A 488 -13.16 -32.33 1.31
C LYS A 488 -14.63 -32.54 0.94
N GLU A 489 -15.31 -33.47 1.57
CA GLU A 489 -16.72 -33.75 1.27
C GLU A 489 -17.65 -32.67 1.89
N GLN A 490 -17.29 -32.10 3.03
CA GLN A 490 -17.94 -30.90 3.59
C GLN A 490 -17.76 -29.67 2.69
N ALA A 491 -16.55 -29.46 2.16
CA ALA A 491 -16.28 -28.36 1.22
C ALA A 491 -17.14 -28.48 -0.05
N LYS A 492 -17.31 -29.69 -0.61
CA LYS A 492 -18.22 -29.90 -1.75
C LYS A 492 -19.68 -29.60 -1.42
N ARG A 493 -20.12 -29.89 -0.19
CA ARG A 493 -21.50 -29.57 0.24
C ARG A 493 -21.74 -28.07 0.15
N VAL A 494 -20.82 -27.28 0.72
CA VAL A 494 -20.87 -25.81 0.68
C VAL A 494 -20.83 -25.31 -0.77
N GLU A 495 -19.91 -25.84 -1.59
CA GLU A 495 -19.81 -25.49 -3.01
C GLU A 495 -21.12 -25.72 -3.78
N PHE A 496 -21.78 -26.87 -3.57
CA PHE A 496 -23.04 -27.18 -4.24
C PHE A 496 -24.22 -26.36 -3.71
N GLU A 497 -24.28 -26.10 -2.40
CA GLU A 497 -25.28 -25.23 -1.77
C GLU A 497 -25.18 -23.79 -2.33
N GLU A 498 -23.97 -23.24 -2.39
CA GLU A 498 -23.71 -21.92 -2.98
C GLU A 498 -24.07 -21.87 -4.48
N LYS A 499 -23.70 -22.92 -5.23
CA LYS A 499 -24.01 -22.99 -6.65
C LYS A 499 -25.52 -23.03 -6.91
N LEU A 500 -26.27 -23.79 -6.10
CA LEU A 500 -27.72 -23.84 -6.20
C LEU A 500 -28.36 -22.49 -5.90
N GLN A 501 -27.96 -21.85 -4.81
CA GLN A 501 -28.46 -20.53 -4.44
C GLN A 501 -28.25 -19.52 -5.57
N LYS A 502 -27.04 -19.48 -6.16
CA LYS A 502 -26.73 -18.58 -7.28
C LYS A 502 -27.55 -18.88 -8.53
N SER A 503 -27.72 -20.15 -8.89
CA SER A 503 -28.53 -20.54 -10.05
C SER A 503 -30.01 -20.24 -9.85
N GLU A 504 -30.55 -20.42 -8.65
CA GLU A 504 -31.94 -20.09 -8.31
C GLU A 504 -32.19 -18.57 -8.34
N GLN A 505 -31.25 -17.76 -7.83
CA GLN A 505 -31.29 -16.30 -7.97
C GLN A 505 -31.25 -15.84 -9.43
N HIS A 506 -30.37 -16.45 -10.24
CA HIS A 506 -30.26 -16.16 -11.67
C HIS A 506 -31.57 -16.46 -12.41
N ILE A 507 -32.19 -17.63 -12.17
CA ILE A 507 -33.49 -17.95 -12.78
C ILE A 507 -34.58 -16.98 -12.31
N ALA A 508 -34.61 -16.63 -11.01
CA ALA A 508 -35.59 -15.67 -10.50
C ALA A 508 -35.48 -14.33 -11.23
N LEU A 509 -34.26 -13.85 -11.50
CA LEU A 509 -34.00 -12.64 -12.26
C LEU A 509 -34.46 -12.78 -13.72
N LEU A 510 -34.11 -13.87 -14.40
CA LEU A 510 -34.53 -14.12 -15.79
C LEU A 510 -36.04 -14.24 -15.95
N LYS A 511 -36.74 -14.83 -14.97
CA LYS A 511 -38.22 -14.94 -14.97
C LYS A 511 -38.94 -13.60 -14.83
N THR A 512 -38.24 -12.51 -14.47
CA THR A 512 -38.84 -11.16 -14.50
C THR A 512 -38.92 -10.57 -15.90
N LEU A 513 -38.28 -11.20 -16.90
CA LEU A 513 -38.16 -10.71 -18.28
C LEU A 513 -39.10 -11.38 -19.28
N VAL A 514 -39.75 -12.47 -18.85
CA VAL A 514 -40.74 -13.26 -19.60
C VAL A 514 -42.09 -13.04 -18.94
#